data_AF-A0ABD5J4Q8-F1
#
_entry.id   AF-A0ABD5J4Q8-F1
#
_cell.length_a   1.000
_cell.length_b   1.000
_cell.length_c   1.000
_cell.angle_alpha   90.00
_cell.angle_beta   90.00
_cell.angle_gamma   90.00
#
_symmetry.space_group_name_H-M   'P 1'
#
loop_
_entity.id
_entity.type
_entity.pdbx_description
1 polymer ?
#
loop_
_entity_poly.entity_id
_entity_poly.type
_entity_poly.pdbx_seq_one_letter_code
_entity_poly.pdbx_strand_id
1 'polypeptide(L)' 'MITSAGVSAGIDMALHLVARLASPERARQVRRGIQYDPRPPV' A
#
# COMPACT_ATOMS: atom_id res chain seq x y z
N MET A 1 1.20 -11.67 -13.56
CA MET A 1 2.44 -11.48 -12.77
C MET A 1 2.59 -10.00 -12.52
N ILE A 2 2.75 -9.57 -11.26
CA ILE A 2 2.98 -8.17 -10.90
C ILE A 2 4.39 -8.08 -10.32
N THR A 3 5.21 -7.16 -10.83
CA THR A 3 6.57 -6.91 -10.34
C THR A 3 6.62 -5.52 -9.68
N SER A 4 7.51 -5.34 -8.72
CA SER A 4 7.71 -4.06 -8.03
C SER A 4 9.20 -3.76 -7.89
N ALA A 5 9.57 -2.48 -7.86
CA ALA A 5 10.96 -2.03 -7.80
C ALA A 5 11.66 -2.28 -6.45
N GLY A 6 10.96 -2.89 -5.48
CA GLY A 6 11.45 -3.15 -4.13
C GLY A 6 10.32 -3.28 -3.12
N VAL A 7 10.67 -3.48 -1.85
CA VAL A 7 9.69 -3.76 -0.78
C VAL A 7 8.67 -2.62 -0.63
N SER A 8 9.10 -1.37 -0.54
CA SER A 8 8.18 -0.22 -0.40
C SER A 8 7.22 -0.10 -1.58
N ALA A 9 7.74 -0.20 -2.81
CA ALA A 9 6.91 -0.18 -4.01
C ALA A 9 5.92 -1.36 -4.07
N GLY A 10 6.30 -2.52 -3.52
CA GLY A 10 5.42 -3.67 -3.36
C GLY A 10 4.29 -3.42 -2.37
N ILE A 11 4.57 -2.75 -1.25
CA ILE A 11 3.55 -2.37 -0.25
C ILE A 11 2.57 -1.35 -0.84
N ASP A 12 3.08 -0.32 -1.55
CA ASP A 12 2.24 0.66 -2.23
C ASP A 12 1.31 0.00 -3.25
N MET A 13 1.85 -0.93 -4.05
CA MET A 13 1.07 -1.70 -5.02
C MET A 13 0.01 -2.57 -4.32
N ALA A 14 0.36 -3.25 -3.23
CA ALA A 14 -0.60 -4.06 -2.48
C ALA A 14 -1.74 -3.21 -1.91
N LEU A 15 -1.45 -2.05 -1.33
CA LEU A 15 -2.46 -1.11 -0.83
C LEU A 15 -3.32 -0.56 -1.97
N HIS A 16 -2.74 -0.31 -3.14
CA HIS A 16 -3.47 0.09 -4.35
C HIS A 16 -4.46 -1.01 -4.80
N LEU A 17 -4.05 -2.28 -4.78
CA LEU A 17 -4.92 -3.40 -5.11
C LEU A 17 -6.06 -3.55 -4.09
N VAL A 18 -5.78 -3.42 -2.79
CA VAL A 18 -6.82 -3.43 -1.75
C VAL A 18 -7.84 -2.30 -1.99
N ALA A 19 -7.37 -1.11 -2.38
CA ALA A 19 -8.25 0.02 -2.67
C ALA A 19 -9.19 -0.27 -3.86
N ARG A 20 -8.68 -0.94 -4.89
CA ARG A 20 -9.43 -1.29 -6.11
C ARG A 20 -10.39 -2.46 -5.93
N LEU A 21 -10.00 -3.46 -5.13
CA LEU A 21 -10.72 -4.72 -5.01
C LEU A 21 -11.71 -4.74 -3.83
N ALA A 22 -11.44 -3.97 -2.78
CA ALA A 22 -12.31 -3.87 -1.61
C ALA A 22 -12.89 -2.45 -1.48
N SER A 23 -12.05 -1.49 -1.07
CA SER A 23 -12.40 -0.06 -1.03
C SER A 23 -11.20 0.80 -0.60
N PRO A 24 -11.21 2.12 -0.92
CA PRO A 24 -10.22 3.06 -0.41
C PRO A 24 -10.13 3.10 1.13
N GLU A 25 -11.25 2.97 1.82
CA GLU A 25 -11.33 2.92 3.29
C GLU A 25 -10.59 1.69 3.84
N ARG A 26 -10.76 0.54 3.17
CA ARG A 26 -10.10 -0.69 3.59
C ARG A 26 -8.58 -0.59 3.43
N ALA A 27 -8.10 -0.02 2.32
CA ALA A 27 -6.68 0.24 2.13
C ALA A 27 -6.11 1.14 3.23
N ARG A 28 -6.83 2.20 3.62
CA ARG A 28 -6.44 3.08 4.74
C ARG A 28 -6.41 2.36 6.09
N GLN A 29 -7.37 1.47 6.35
CA GLN A 29 -7.37 0.64 7.57
C GLN A 29 -6.18 -0.31 7.61
N VAL A 30 -5.89 -1.00 6.49
CA VAL A 30 -4.73 -1.89 6.38
C VAL A 30 -3.45 -1.11 6.63
N ARG A 31 -3.26 0.03 5.94
CA ARG A 31 -2.10 0.91 6.12
C ARG A 31 -1.86 1.28 7.58
N ARG A 32 -2.92 1.67 8.30
CA ARG A 32 -2.85 1.98 9.74
C ARG A 32 -2.53 0.76 10.59
N GLY A 33 -3.19 -0.37 10.31
CA GLY A 33 -2.99 -1.61 11.07
C GLY A 33 -1.56 -2.14 10.99
N ILE A 34 -0.89 -1.95 9.85
CA ILE A 34 0.53 -2.31 9.68
C ILE A 34 1.49 -1.17 10.00
N GLN A 35 0.98 -0.01 10.48
CA GLN A 35 1.77 1.19 10.79
C GLN A 35 2.66 1.66 9.63
N TYR A 36 2.16 1.50 8.40
CA TYR A 36 2.91 1.89 7.21
C TYR A 36 2.74 3.38 6.93
N ASP A 37 3.74 4.16 7.34
CA ASP A 37 3.83 5.60 7.10
C ASP A 37 5.18 5.94 6.45
N PRO A 38 5.32 5.71 5.13
CA PRO A 38 6.55 6.04 4.43
C PRO A 38 6.72 7.56 4.43
N ARG A 39 7.82 8.03 5.03
CA ARG A 39 8.20 9.43 4.95
C ARG A 39 8.51 9.76 3.48
N PRO A 40 7.93 10.83 2.90
CA PRO A 40 8.32 11.29 1.57
C PRO A 40 9.83 11.55 1.55
N PRO A 41 10.56 11.19 0.49
CA PRO A 41 11.91 11.71 0.30
C PRO A 41 11.86 13.24 0.18
N VAL A 42 12.81 13.92 0.82
CA VAL A 42 13.01 15.38 0.72
C VAL A 42 13.40 15.82 -0.69
#